data_AF-A0AAU6T6B6-F1
#
_entry.id   AF-A0AAU6T6B6-F1
#
_cell.length_a   1.000
_cell.length_b   1.000
_cell.length_c   1.000
_cell.angle_alpha   90.00
_cell.angle_beta   90.00
_cell.angle_gamma   90.00
#
_symmetry.space_group_name_H-M   'P 1'
#
loop_
_entity.id
_entity.type
_entity.pdbx_description
1 polymer ?
#
loop_
_entity_poly.entity_id
_entity_poly.type
_entity_poly.pdbx_seq_one_letter_code
_entity_poly.pdbx_strand_id
1 'polypeptide(L)' 'MDFWLDLMFGNSVGLMSMLVVIGTFLLISSYAAYFIYKVMKSQPPKGEQQPHHNES' A
#
# COMPACT_ATOMS: atom_id res chain seq x y z
N MET A 1 -22.64 24.62 -17.29
CA MET A 1 -22.23 23.20 -17.35
C MET A 1 -20.90 23.06 -18.10
N ASP A 2 -20.65 23.84 -19.15
CA ASP A 2 -19.35 23.91 -19.83
C ASP A 2 -18.14 24.22 -18.93
N PHE A 3 -18.24 25.16 -17.98
CA PHE A 3 -17.13 25.45 -17.05
C PHE A 3 -16.70 24.23 -16.22
N TRP A 4 -17.66 23.40 -15.83
CA TRP A 4 -17.38 22.16 -15.08
C TRP A 4 -16.79 21.07 -15.98
N LEU A 5 -17.22 20.98 -17.24
CA LEU A 5 -16.67 20.06 -18.24
C LEU A 5 -15.30 20.50 -18.75
N ASP A 6 -15.04 21.80 -18.85
CA ASP A 6 -13.76 22.39 -19.24
C ASP A 6 -12.70 22.22 -18.13
N LEU A 7 -13.11 22.31 -16.85
CA LEU A 7 -12.25 21.97 -15.71
C LEU A 7 -11.92 20.47 -15.64
N MET A 8 -12.89 19.60 -15.97
CA MET A 8 -12.75 18.14 -15.87
C MET A 8 -12.15 17.48 -17.12
N PHE A 9 -12.37 18.03 -18.32
CA PHE A 9 -11.98 17.45 -19.61
C PHE A 9 -11.24 18.42 -20.55
N GLY A 10 -11.27 19.74 -20.30
CA GLY A 10 -10.69 20.76 -21.18
C GLY A 10 -9.26 21.19 -20.84
N ASN A 11 -8.74 20.85 -19.65
CA ASN A 11 -7.46 21.39 -19.17
C ASN A 11 -6.56 20.34 -18.49
N SER A 12 -5.25 20.53 -18.60
CA SER A 12 -4.16 19.73 -18.00
C SER A 12 -4.35 19.43 -16.51
N VAL A 13 -5.14 20.25 -15.81
CA VAL A 13 -5.50 20.08 -14.39
C VAL A 13 -6.33 18.82 -14.14
N GLY A 14 -7.27 18.45 -15.04
CA GLY A 14 -8.07 17.24 -14.90
C GLY A 14 -7.21 15.97 -14.95
N LEU A 15 -6.30 15.91 -15.93
CA LEU A 15 -5.33 14.81 -16.07
C LEU A 15 -4.32 14.77 -14.93
N MET A 16 -3.75 15.92 -14.54
CA MET A 16 -2.82 15.99 -13.42
C MET A 16 -3.48 15.56 -12.10
N SER A 17 -4.71 15.99 -11.85
CA SER A 17 -5.49 15.56 -10.68
C SER A 17 -5.75 14.06 -10.71
N MET A 18 -6.14 13.51 -11.87
CA MET A 18 -6.42 12.08 -11.98
C MET A 18 -5.16 11.23 -11.72
N LEU A 19 -4.00 11.68 -12.21
CA LEU A 19 -2.71 11.03 -11.97
C LEU A 19 -2.31 11.10 -10.49
N VAL A 20 -2.53 12.25 -9.85
CA VAL A 20 -2.32 12.41 -8.40
C VAL A 20 -3.22 11.48 -7.60
N VAL A 21 -4.51 11.41 -7.92
CA VAL A 21 -5.46 10.52 -7.24
C VAL A 21 -5.02 9.07 -7.38
N ILE A 22 -4.70 8.61 -8.60
CA ILE A 22 -4.20 7.24 -8.84
C ILE A 22 -2.88 7.01 -8.08
N GLY A 23 -1.97 7.96 -8.10
CA GLY A 23 -0.70 7.89 -7.38
C GLY A 23 -0.88 7.81 -5.87
N THR A 24 -1.77 8.61 -5.29
CA THR A 24 -2.09 8.59 -3.86
C THR A 24 -2.76 7.27 -3.47
N PHE A 25 -3.70 6.76 -4.28
CA PHE A 25 -4.30 5.45 -4.06
C PHE A 25 -3.28 4.32 -4.11
N LEU A 26 -2.37 4.34 -5.10
CA LEU A 26 -1.26 3.38 -5.19
C LEU A 26 -0.32 3.47 -3.99
N LEU A 27 0.01 4.68 -3.54
CA LEU A 27 0.91 4.89 -2.41
C LEU A 27 0.29 4.36 -1.10
N ILE A 28 -0.97 4.71 -0.83
CA ILE A 28 -1.71 4.25 0.35
C ILE A 28 -1.90 2.73 0.29
N SER A 29 -2.31 2.21 -0.88
CA SER A 29 -2.50 0.77 -1.09
C SER A 29 -1.19 -0.01 -0.94
N SER A 30 -0.09 0.50 -1.50
CA SER A 30 1.24 -0.10 -1.35
C SER A 30 1.69 -0.11 0.10
N TYR A 31 1.47 0.98 0.84
CA TYR A 31 1.81 1.05 2.26
C TYR A 31 0.95 0.09 3.10
N ALA A 32 -0.36 0.04 2.84
CA ALA A 32 -1.28 -0.89 3.49
C ALA A 32 -0.93 -2.35 3.16
N ALA A 33 -0.63 -2.65 1.89
CA ALA A 33 -0.20 -3.97 1.46
C ALA A 33 1.14 -4.37 2.09
N TYR A 34 2.09 -3.45 2.22
CA TYR A 34 3.35 -3.71 2.91
C TYR A 34 3.14 -3.97 4.40
N PHE A 35 2.23 -3.23 5.04
CA PHE A 35 1.85 -3.45 6.43
C PHE A 35 1.19 -4.83 6.63
N ILE A 36 0.21 -5.19 5.78
CA ILE A 36 -0.45 -6.50 5.82
C ILE A 36 0.55 -7.61 5.51
N TYR A 37 1.41 -7.45 4.50
CA TYR A 37 2.46 -8.41 4.18
C TYR A 37 3.42 -8.58 5.35
N LYS A 38 3.85 -7.50 6.00
CA LYS A 38 4.68 -7.58 7.21
C LYS A 38 3.93 -8.27 8.34
N VAL A 39 2.66 -7.96 8.60
CA VAL A 39 1.86 -8.60 9.67
C VAL A 39 1.63 -10.08 9.39
N MET A 40 1.25 -10.45 8.16
CA MET A 40 1.00 -11.83 7.76
C MET A 40 2.30 -12.64 7.64
N LYS A 41 3.40 -12.01 7.21
CA LYS A 41 4.72 -12.66 7.10
C LYS A 41 5.53 -12.58 8.40
N SER A 42 5.08 -11.81 9.39
CA SER A 42 5.42 -11.99 10.81
C SER A 42 4.67 -13.21 11.38
N GLN A 43 4.48 -14.26 10.58
CA GLN A 43 4.47 -15.59 11.14
C GLN A 43 5.86 -15.74 11.79
N PRO A 44 5.92 -16.02 13.10
CA PRO A 44 7.20 -16.15 13.78
C PRO A 44 8.02 -17.19 13.02
N PRO A 45 9.36 -17.04 12.94
CA PRO A 45 10.19 -18.14 12.51
C PRO A 45 9.72 -19.36 13.29
N LYS A 46 9.16 -20.34 12.59
CA LYS A 46 8.87 -21.66 13.11
C LYS A 46 10.24 -22.31 13.31
N GLY A 47 10.91 -21.89 14.38
CA GLY A 47 12.35 -21.97 14.49
C GLY A 47 12.86 -21.59 15.87
N GLU A 48 12.04 -21.75 16.90
CA GLU A 48 12.49 -21.84 18.30
C GLU A 48 11.68 -22.94 19.00
N GLN A 49 11.68 -24.13 18.39
CA GLN A 49 11.69 -25.34 19.21
C GLN A 49 13.04 -25.30 19.93
N GLN A 50 12.98 -24.86 21.19
CA GLN A 50 14.11 -24.80 22.11
C GLN A 50 14.99 -26.05 21.93
N PRO A 51 16.32 -25.89 21.77
CA PRO A 51 17.21 -26.99 22.02
C PRO A 51 17.16 -27.20 23.54
N HIS A 52 16.30 -28.11 24.00
CA HIS A 52 16.42 -28.64 25.35
C HIS A 52 17.69 -29.51 25.36
N HIS A 53 18.83 -28.81 25.43
CA HIS A 53 20.05 -29.33 26.02
C HIS A 53 19.74 -29.49 27.51
N ASN A 54 19.33 -30.71 27.89
CA ASN A 54 19.45 -31.14 29.27
C ASN A 54 20.36 -32.37 29.27
N GLU A 55 21.64 -32.07 29.47
CA GLU A 55 22.65 -32.95 30.01
C GLU A 55 22.18 -33.46 31.39
N SER A 56 21.98 -34.77 31.57
CA SER A 56 22.14 -35.57 32.81
C SER A 56 21.67 -37.00 32.59
#